data_AF-A0A957ZH41-F1
#
_entry.id   AF-A0A957ZH41-F1
#
_cell.length_a   1.000
_cell.length_b   1.000
_cell.length_c   1.000
_cell.angle_alpha   90.00
_cell.angle_beta   90.00
_cell.angle_gamma   90.00
#
_symmetry.space_group_name_H-M   'P 1'
#
loop_
_entity.id
_entity.type
_entity.pdbx_description
1 polymer ?
#
loop_
_entity_poly.entity_id
_entity_poly.type
_entity_poly.pdbx_seq_one_letter_code
_entity_poly.pdbx_strand_id
1 'polypeptide(L)' 'AQTLAAQLYLDSGIRAMERGVVSAGRDPATGDHRYPKLELVRLTIPRRVYTQAHMDVVAEAVKAVYDERERVKGLEMVY' A
#
# COMPACT_ATOMS: atom_id res chain seq x y z
N ALA A 1 1.76 1.08 6.05
CA ALA A 1 1.69 0.77 4.61
C ALA A 1 0.26 0.68 4.08
N GLN A 2 -0.73 0.21 4.84
CA GLN A 2 -2.10 0.06 4.33
C GLN A 2 -2.76 1.38 3.89
N THR A 3 -2.54 2.46 4.63
CA THR A 3 -3.01 3.79 4.21
C THR A 3 -2.46 4.20 2.86
N LEU A 4 -1.16 3.96 2.61
CA LEU A 4 -0.52 4.30 1.33
C LEU A 4 -1.18 3.54 0.16
N ALA A 5 -1.49 2.26 0.34
CA ALA A 5 -2.22 1.48 -0.68
C ALA A 5 -3.63 2.04 -0.93
N ALA A 6 -4.32 2.51 0.12
CA ALA A 6 -5.63 3.15 -0.01
C ALA A 6 -5.55 4.51 -0.73
N GLN A 7 -4.55 5.33 -0.42
CA GLN A 7 -4.35 6.63 -1.07
C GLN A 7 -4.04 6.48 -2.56
N LEU A 8 -3.20 5.53 -2.95
CA LEU A 8 -2.94 5.23 -4.36
C LEU A 8 -4.24 4.86 -5.12
N TYR A 9 -5.13 4.12 -4.47
CA TYR A 9 -6.42 3.77 -5.07
C TYR A 9 -7.35 4.98 -5.18
N LEU A 10 -7.41 5.83 -4.15
CA LEU A 10 -8.27 7.03 -4.15
C LEU A 10 -7.80 8.10 -5.15
N ASP A 11 -6.48 8.29 -5.26
CA ASP A 11 -5.87 9.29 -6.13
C ASP A 11 -5.94 8.91 -7.62
N SER A 12 -5.60 7.66 -7.94
CA SER A 12 -5.34 7.24 -9.33
C SER A 12 -6.01 5.92 -9.75
N GLY A 13 -6.82 5.31 -8.88
CA GLY A 13 -7.46 4.03 -9.14
C GLY A 13 -6.52 2.82 -9.12
N ILE A 14 -5.24 3.02 -8.73
CA ILE A 14 -4.24 1.95 -8.70
C ILE A 14 -4.40 1.12 -7.43
N ARG A 15 -4.74 -0.16 -7.60
CA ARG A 15 -4.81 -1.10 -6.48
C ARG A 15 -3.45 -1.75 -6.23
N ALA A 16 -2.86 -1.43 -5.08
CA ALA A 16 -1.63 -2.03 -4.58
C ALA A 16 -1.88 -3.00 -3.43
N MET A 17 -0.88 -3.83 -3.10
CA MET A 17 -0.95 -4.75 -1.97
C MET A 17 -0.07 -4.28 -0.82
N GLU A 18 -0.66 -4.08 0.35
CA GLU A 18 0.11 -3.92 1.58
C GLU A 18 0.95 -5.17 1.86
N ARG A 19 2.20 -4.99 2.27
CA ARG A 19 3.13 -6.04 2.69
C ARG A 19 3.87 -5.55 3.92
N GLY A 20 3.16 -5.52 5.03
CA GLY A 20 3.62 -5.01 6.32
C GLY A 20 2.91 -5.70 7.49
N VAL A 21 2.71 -4.96 8.58
CA VAL A 21 2.14 -5.45 9.84
C VAL A 21 0.79 -6.14 9.68
N VAL A 22 -0.04 -5.69 8.73
CA VAL A 22 -1.38 -6.26 8.53
C VAL A 22 -1.28 -7.61 7.83
N SER A 23 -0.44 -7.71 6.81
CA SER A 23 -0.12 -8.99 6.16
C SER A 23 0.62 -9.98 7.06
N ALA A 24 1.37 -9.50 8.06
CA ALA A 24 2.11 -10.35 8.99
C ALA A 24 1.22 -11.04 10.03
N GLY A 25 0.02 -10.49 10.27
CA GLY A 25 -0.95 -11.04 11.20
C GLY A 25 -0.57 -10.86 12.68
N ARG A 26 -1.31 -11.55 13.55
CA ARG A 26 -1.08 -11.55 14.99
C ARG A 26 -0.47 -12.87 15.44
N ASP A 27 0.26 -12.83 16.56
CA ASP A 27 0.72 -14.04 17.22
C ASP A 27 -0.46 -14.79 17.86
N PRO A 28 -0.67 -16.07 17.57
CA PRO A 28 -1.81 -16.83 18.12
C PRO A 28 -1.69 -17.12 19.63
N ALA A 29 -0.49 -17.04 20.20
CA ALA A 29 -0.27 -17.29 21.62
C ALA A 29 -0.42 -16.01 22.47
N THR A 30 0.05 -14.85 21.96
CA THR A 30 0.02 -13.59 22.72
C THR A 30 -1.08 -12.63 22.27
N GLY A 31 -1.59 -12.76 21.04
CA GLY A 31 -2.54 -11.82 20.44
C GLY A 31 -1.90 -10.53 19.89
N ASP A 32 -0.59 -10.35 20.09
CA ASP A 32 0.14 -9.16 19.65
C ASP A 32 0.35 -9.15 18.14
N HIS A 33 0.54 -7.95 17.59
CA HIS A 33 0.93 -7.80 16.19
C HIS A 33 2.34 -8.34 15.95
N ARG A 34 2.51 -9.06 14.84
CA ARG A 34 3.83 -9.38 14.32
C ARG A 34 4.32 -8.17 13.56
N TYR A 35 5.38 -7.52 14.06
CA TYR A 35 5.98 -6.35 13.42
C TYR A 35 7.11 -6.78 12.48
N PRO A 36 6.88 -6.91 11.16
CA PRO A 36 7.95 -7.21 10.22
C PRO A 36 8.92 -6.03 10.13
N LYS A 37 10.19 -6.30 9.82
CA LYS A 37 11.18 -5.25 9.54
C LYS A 37 10.83 -4.41 8.31
N LEU A 38 10.03 -4.96 7.39
CA LEU A 38 9.61 -4.32 6.16
C LEU A 38 8.14 -3.94 6.25
N GLU A 39 7.85 -2.65 6.11
CA GLU A 39 6.50 -2.07 6.07
C GLU A 39 6.32 -1.43 4.69
N LEU A 40 5.95 -2.24 3.69
CA LEU A 40 5.99 -1.84 2.28
C LEU A 40 4.63 -1.94 1.60
N VAL A 41 4.50 -1.25 0.47
CA VAL A 41 3.41 -1.45 -0.49
C VAL A 41 4.01 -2.03 -1.77
N ARG A 42 3.45 -3.14 -2.24
CA ARG A 42 3.90 -3.85 -3.43
C ARG A 42 3.03 -3.50 -4.64
N LEU A 43 3.64 -2.93 -5.67
CA LEU A 43 3.06 -2.72 -6.99
C LEU A 43 3.36 -3.94 -7.88
N THR A 44 2.45 -4.90 -7.90
CA THR A 44 2.59 -6.12 -8.72
C THR A 44 2.09 -5.90 -10.14
N ILE A 45 2.94 -6.18 -11.12
CA ILE A 45 2.65 -5.99 -12.55
C ILE A 45 2.35 -7.35 -13.21
N PRO A 46 1.11 -7.60 -13.67
CA PRO A 46 0.76 -8.78 -14.44
C PRO A 46 1.46 -8.81 -15.79
N ARG A 47 1.87 -10.01 -16.22
CA ARG A 47 2.62 -10.22 -17.46
C ARG A 47 1.76 -9.89 -18.69
N ARG A 48 2.27 -8.99 -19.56
CA ARG A 48 1.68 -8.61 -20.87
C ARG A 48 0.29 -7.96 -20.80
N VAL A 49 -0.07 -7.37 -19.65
CA VAL A 49 -1.37 -6.70 -19.47
C VAL A 49 -1.26 -5.19 -19.61
N TYR A 50 -0.24 -4.60 -18.98
CA TYR A 50 -0.07 -3.15 -18.94
C TYR A 50 0.98 -2.66 -19.97
N THR A 51 0.84 -1.40 -20.34
CA THR A 51 1.66 -0.70 -21.34
C THR A 51 2.57 0.32 -20.64
N GLN A 52 3.46 0.97 -21.40
CA GLN A 52 4.31 2.04 -20.87
C GLN A 52 3.48 3.18 -20.25
N ALA A 53 2.43 3.63 -20.93
CA ALA A 53 1.57 4.70 -20.42
C ALA A 53 0.94 4.36 -19.07
N HIS A 54 0.59 3.09 -18.81
CA HIS A 54 0.12 2.66 -17.49
C HIS A 54 1.21 2.79 -16.42
N MET A 55 2.47 2.52 -16.77
CA MET A 55 3.60 2.69 -15.85
C MET A 55 3.89 4.17 -15.55
N ASP A 56 3.73 5.03 -16.55
CA ASP A 56 3.92 6.48 -16.38
C ASP A 56 2.87 7.02 -15.38
N VAL A 57 1.60 6.62 -15.53
CA VAL A 57 0.52 6.94 -14.56
C VAL A 57 0.85 6.41 -13.16
N VAL A 58 1.40 5.19 -13.05
CA VAL A 58 1.79 4.64 -11.75
C VAL A 58 2.89 5.48 -11.09
N ALA A 59 3.88 5.92 -11.85
CA ALA A 59 4.97 6.75 -11.33
C ALA A 59 4.46 8.13 -10.87
N GLU A 60 3.59 8.76 -11.65
CA GLU A 60 2.98 10.06 -11.32
C GLU A 60 2.12 9.96 -10.06
N ALA A 61 1.29 8.92 -9.95
CA ALA A 61 0.45 8.69 -8.77
C ALA A 61 1.27 8.48 -7.49
N VAL A 62 2.35 7.69 -7.57
CA VAL A 62 3.27 7.49 -6.43
C VAL A 62 3.90 8.82 -6.01
N LYS A 63 4.27 9.66 -6.97
CA LYS A 63 4.80 11.00 -6.68
C LYS A 63 3.74 11.89 -6.03
N ALA A 64 2.52 11.93 -6.55
CA ALA A 64 1.44 12.75 -6.00
C ALA A 64 1.13 12.37 -4.54
N VAL A 65 0.97 11.07 -4.26
CA VAL A 65 0.73 10.59 -2.89
C VAL A 65 1.93 10.86 -1.98
N TYR A 66 3.16 10.80 -2.49
CA TYR A 66 4.35 11.15 -1.72
C TYR A 66 4.41 12.65 -1.38
N ASP A 67 4.02 13.51 -2.30
CA ASP A 67 3.99 14.96 -2.11
C ASP A 67 2.93 15.35 -1.05
N GLU A 68 1.82 14.59 -0.95
CA GLU A 68 0.76 14.80 0.06
C GLU A 68 0.91 14.01 1.37
N ARG A 69 2.02 13.28 1.56
CA ARG A 69 2.19 12.30 2.66
C ARG A 69 1.91 12.82 4.07
N GLU A 70 2.08 14.12 4.31
CA GLU A 70 1.89 14.74 5.62
C GLU A 70 0.41 14.92 5.99
N ARG A 71 -0.49 14.92 5.00
CA ARG A 71 -1.94 15.04 5.21
C ARG A 71 -2.61 13.69 5.51
N VAL A 72 -1.90 12.60 5.25
CA VAL A 72 -2.41 11.24 5.28
C VAL A 72 -2.47 10.71 6.72
N LYS A 73 -3.61 10.18 7.14
CA LYS A 73 -3.84 9.67 8.51
C LYS A 73 -3.67 8.16 8.62
N GLY A 74 -3.28 7.68 9.80
CA GLY A 74 -3.27 6.24 10.12
C GLY A 74 -4.66 5.60 10.02
N LEU A 75 -4.68 4.26 9.95
CA LEU A 75 -5.90 3.45 9.97
C LEU A 75 -5.97 2.65 11.28
N GLU A 76 -7.19 2.35 11.70
CA GLU A 76 -7.50 1.48 12.84
C GLU A 76 -8.43 0.35 12.37
N MET A 77 -8.25 -0.84 12.96
CA MET A 77 -9.10 -1.99 12.66
C MET A 77 -10.46 -1.81 13.31
N VAL A 78 -11.52 -1.94 12.52
CA VAL A 78 -12.92 -1.90 13.00
C VAL A 78 -13.59 -3.27 13.01
N TYR A 79 -12.97 -4.26 12.35
CA TYR A 79 -13.38 -5.66 12.27
C TYR A 79 -12.15 -6.56 12.15
#